data_AF-C0N793-F1
#
_entry.id   AF-C0N793-F1
#
_cell.length_a   1.000
_cell.length_b   1.000
_cell.length_c   1.000
_cell.angle_alpha   90.00
_cell.angle_beta   90.00
_cell.angle_gamma   90.00
#
_symmetry.space_group_name_H-M   'P 1'
#
loop_
_entity.id
_entity.type
_entity.pdbx_description
1 polymer ?
#
loop_
_entity_poly.entity_id
_entity_poly.type
_entity_poly.pdbx_seq_one_letter_code
_entity_poly.pdbx_strand_id
1 'polypeptide(L)'
;MPKYRSIFDAPPDVINRYYRRKWTRKYWPPVEAATRRYSRVVLTFRERKKNKVLKATLETFKREAERANSKGNECTQALMNMGLFYLLAENDIQAVKIDALTHPDEWKRKLSLRIILLTIYEWDMGKVAGKNLKTLLSRSSVPEEVQKELFESLRTLKKAQHKAAKILHQPRNSVIAHRDANALAQVETIESLNAKEVFGAAEDFYASSDRFMGALSKVLLQAGSLHGLVAFMLNKKKT
;
A
#
# COMPACT_ATOMS: atom_id res chain seq x y z
N MET A 1 -4.49 16.19 46.83
CA MET A 1 -3.04 16.02 46.58
C MET A 1 -2.29 17.12 47.32
N PRO A 2 -1.26 16.82 48.11
CA PRO A 2 -0.49 17.86 48.78
C PRO A 2 0.17 18.74 47.72
N LYS A 3 -0.05 20.06 47.81
CA LYS A 3 0.64 21.05 46.97
C LYS A 3 2.04 21.25 47.56
N TYR A 4 3.06 20.71 46.91
CA TYR A 4 4.46 21.03 47.23
C TYR A 4 4.69 22.54 47.03
N ARG A 5 5.39 23.19 47.97
CA ARG A 5 5.70 24.63 47.88
C ARG A 5 6.85 24.90 46.91
N SER A 6 7.78 23.95 46.79
CA SER A 6 8.89 23.96 45.83
C SER A 6 9.06 22.59 45.16
N ILE A 7 9.62 22.57 43.94
CA ILE A 7 9.96 21.31 43.24
C ILE A 7 10.99 20.50 44.04
N PHE A 8 11.83 21.16 44.84
CA PHE A 8 12.83 20.49 45.69
C PHE A 8 12.22 19.81 46.92
N ASP A 9 10.97 20.11 47.27
CA ASP A 9 10.23 19.47 48.37
C ASP A 9 9.50 18.20 47.93
N ALA A 10 9.50 17.92 46.62
CA ALA A 10 8.84 16.75 46.06
C ALA A 10 9.75 15.51 46.17
N PRO A 11 9.19 14.30 46.30
CA PRO A 11 10.01 13.10 46.35
C PRO A 11 10.82 12.91 45.04
N PRO A 12 12.00 12.25 45.11
CA PRO A 12 12.96 12.21 44.01
C PRO A 12 12.41 11.67 42.69
N ASP A 13 11.42 10.78 42.74
CA ASP A 13 10.70 10.23 41.59
C ASP A 13 9.90 11.30 40.83
N VAL A 14 9.22 12.20 41.55
CA VAL A 14 8.46 13.32 40.97
C VAL A 14 9.40 14.35 40.35
N ILE A 15 10.51 14.66 41.03
CA ILE A 15 11.57 15.55 40.52
C ILE A 15 12.15 14.97 39.22
N ASN A 16 12.57 13.70 39.23
CA ASN A 16 13.12 13.02 38.07
C ASN A 16 12.13 12.98 36.89
N ARG A 17 10.85 12.72 37.17
CA ARG A 17 9.80 12.74 36.14
C ARG A 17 9.62 14.14 35.54
N TYR A 18 9.62 15.19 36.38
CA TYR A 18 9.50 16.57 35.92
C TYR A 18 10.68 16.99 35.06
N TYR A 19 11.92 16.76 35.52
CA TYR A 19 13.11 17.10 34.75
C TYR A 19 13.22 16.28 33.48
N ARG A 20 12.92 14.97 33.52
CA ARG A 20 12.83 14.14 32.30
C ARG A 20 11.85 14.77 31.30
N ARG A 21 10.62 15.08 31.72
CA ARG A 21 9.60 15.70 30.85
C ARG A 21 10.03 17.07 30.31
N LYS A 22 10.67 17.90 31.15
CA LYS A 22 11.19 19.23 30.77
C LYS A 22 12.34 19.12 29.76
N TRP A 23 13.27 18.20 30.00
CA TRP A 23 14.37 17.90 29.09
C TRP A 23 13.87 17.34 27.76
N THR A 24 12.98 16.34 27.78
CA THR A 24 12.36 15.81 26.57
C THR A 24 11.64 16.94 25.82
N ARG A 25 10.80 17.75 26.47
CA ARG A 25 10.07 18.81 25.77
C ARG A 25 10.98 19.89 25.16
N LYS A 26 12.13 20.19 25.77
CA LYS A 26 13.06 21.23 25.30
C LYS A 26 14.04 20.73 24.23
N TYR A 27 14.59 19.53 24.39
CA TYR A 27 15.69 19.04 23.56
C TYR A 27 15.29 17.95 22.56
N TRP A 28 14.15 17.29 22.76
CA TRP A 28 13.67 16.25 21.84
C TRP A 28 13.18 16.79 20.49
N PRO A 29 12.41 17.91 20.42
CA PRO A 29 11.94 18.42 19.13
C PRO A 29 13.04 18.71 18.09
N PRO A 30 14.17 19.39 18.41
CA PRO A 30 15.23 19.60 17.43
C PRO A 30 15.95 18.31 17.04
N VAL A 31 16.08 17.34 17.96
CA VAL A 31 16.66 16.03 17.67
C VAL A 31 15.75 15.26 16.70
N GLU A 32 14.43 15.21 16.95
CA GLU A 32 13.47 14.60 16.03
C GLU A 32 13.45 15.27 14.65
N ALA A 33 13.56 16.59 14.59
CA ALA A 33 13.61 17.31 13.32
C ALA A 33 14.89 16.96 12.53
N ALA A 34 16.04 16.89 13.22
CA ALA A 34 17.32 16.53 12.62
C ALA A 34 17.33 15.08 12.13
N THR A 35 16.83 14.12 12.94
CA THR A 35 16.74 12.72 12.55
C THR A 35 15.82 12.55 11.34
N ARG A 36 14.66 13.20 11.32
CA ARG A 36 13.75 13.18 10.15
C ARG A 36 14.41 13.74 8.90
N ARG A 37 15.12 14.86 9.00
CA ARG A 37 15.83 15.46 7.86
C ARG A 37 16.90 14.52 7.32
N TYR A 38 17.70 13.93 8.21
CA TYR A 38 18.70 12.93 7.83
C TYR A 38 18.06 11.72 7.16
N SER A 39 17.04 11.12 7.78
CA SER A 39 16.31 9.97 7.23
C SER A 39 15.70 10.29 5.88
N ARG A 40 15.15 11.50 5.67
CA ARG A 40 14.59 11.90 4.38
C ARG A 40 15.63 11.85 3.27
N VAL A 41 16.81 12.41 3.52
CA VAL A 41 17.91 12.41 2.55
C VAL A 41 18.30 10.97 2.22
N VAL A 42 18.59 10.16 3.24
CA VAL A 42 18.99 8.76 3.07
C VAL A 42 17.94 7.95 2.31
N LEU A 43 16.66 8.05 2.70
CA LEU A 43 15.56 7.34 2.04
C LEU A 43 15.38 7.81 0.60
N THR A 44 15.44 9.12 0.34
CA THR A 44 15.35 9.65 -1.03
C THR A 44 16.41 9.03 -1.93
N PHE A 45 17.66 8.93 -1.47
CA PHE A 45 18.72 8.28 -2.24
C PHE A 45 18.49 6.79 -2.42
N ARG A 46 18.13 6.06 -1.35
CA ARG A 46 17.87 4.61 -1.41
C ARG A 46 16.73 4.26 -2.35
N GLU A 47 15.69 5.08 -2.39
CA GLU A 47 14.48 4.83 -3.18
C GLU A 47 14.60 5.25 -4.65
N ARG A 48 15.65 5.99 -5.05
CA ARG A 48 15.85 6.40 -6.46
C ARG A 48 15.86 5.20 -7.41
N LYS A 49 16.60 4.15 -7.06
CA LYS A 49 16.69 2.93 -7.89
C LYS A 49 15.32 2.26 -8.00
N LYS A 50 14.61 2.11 -6.87
CA LYS A 50 13.27 1.52 -6.85
C LYS A 50 12.28 2.33 -7.71
N ASN A 51 12.26 3.65 -7.56
CA ASN A 51 11.38 4.53 -8.33
C ASN A 51 11.67 4.48 -9.84
N LYS A 52 12.95 4.39 -10.23
CA LYS A 52 13.32 4.22 -11.64
C LYS A 52 12.81 2.90 -12.21
N VAL A 53 13.00 1.80 -11.47
CA VAL A 53 12.51 0.47 -11.87
C VAL A 53 10.99 0.47 -11.96
N LEU A 54 10.29 1.00 -10.95
CA LEU A 54 8.83 1.05 -10.92
C LEU A 54 8.25 1.79 -12.12
N LYS A 55 8.80 2.96 -12.48
CA LYS A 55 8.38 3.71 -13.66
C LYS A 55 8.60 2.93 -14.96
N ALA A 56 9.79 2.34 -15.13
CA ALA A 56 10.09 1.53 -16.31
C ALA A 56 9.18 0.29 -16.41
N THR A 57 8.86 -0.36 -15.28
CA THR A 57 7.93 -1.48 -15.23
C THR A 57 6.52 -1.05 -15.61
N LEU A 58 6.03 0.09 -15.08
CA LEU A 58 4.72 0.64 -15.42
C LEU A 58 4.61 0.95 -16.92
N GLU A 59 5.62 1.60 -17.50
CA GLU A 59 5.68 1.90 -18.93
C GLU A 59 5.68 0.62 -19.78
N THR A 60 6.44 -0.38 -19.37
CA THR A 60 6.48 -1.69 -20.05
C THR A 60 5.13 -2.38 -20.00
N PHE A 61 4.51 -2.47 -18.81
CA PHE A 61 3.18 -3.05 -18.65
C PHE A 61 2.12 -2.30 -19.45
N LYS A 62 2.21 -0.96 -19.53
CA LYS A 62 1.29 -0.15 -20.33
C LYS A 62 1.38 -0.53 -21.81
N ARG A 63 2.60 -0.54 -22.36
CA ARG A 63 2.83 -0.91 -23.76
C ARG A 63 2.36 -2.33 -24.07
N GLU A 64 2.67 -3.30 -23.22
CA GLU A 64 2.26 -4.68 -23.44
C GLU A 64 0.74 -4.88 -23.23
N ALA A 65 0.09 -4.11 -22.36
CA ALA A 65 -1.36 -4.09 -22.24
C ALA A 65 -2.04 -3.53 -23.49
N GLU A 66 -1.54 -2.41 -24.03
CA GLU A 66 -2.03 -1.85 -25.31
C GLU A 66 -1.87 -2.86 -26.46
N ARG A 67 -0.74 -3.57 -26.49
CA ARG A 67 -0.48 -4.64 -27.46
C ARG A 67 -1.40 -5.85 -27.27
N ALA A 68 -1.70 -6.23 -26.03
CA ALA A 68 -2.63 -7.32 -25.73
C ALA A 68 -4.05 -6.94 -26.17
N ASN A 69 -4.46 -5.68 -25.93
CA ASN A 69 -5.76 -5.15 -26.34
C ASN A 69 -5.94 -5.16 -27.85
N SER A 70 -4.92 -4.80 -28.62
CA SER A 70 -5.00 -4.81 -30.10
C SER A 70 -5.03 -6.22 -30.71
N LYS A 71 -4.51 -7.22 -30.01
CA LYS A 71 -4.40 -8.62 -30.50
C LYS A 71 -5.54 -9.54 -30.11
N GLY A 72 -6.49 -9.08 -29.28
CA GLY A 72 -7.70 -9.85 -28.94
C GLY A 72 -7.51 -11.06 -28.00
N ASN A 73 -6.35 -11.25 -27.38
CA ASN A 73 -6.19 -12.31 -26.37
C ASN A 73 -6.72 -11.84 -25.00
N GLU A 74 -7.99 -12.17 -24.70
CA GLU A 74 -8.66 -11.80 -23.45
C GLU A 74 -7.88 -12.24 -22.19
N CYS A 75 -7.18 -13.38 -22.22
CA CYS A 75 -6.42 -13.87 -21.07
C CYS A 75 -5.22 -12.98 -20.78
N THR A 76 -4.40 -12.69 -21.79
CA THR A 76 -3.26 -11.77 -21.64
C THR A 76 -3.72 -10.36 -21.28
N GLN A 77 -4.83 -9.88 -21.87
CA GLN A 77 -5.42 -8.58 -21.52
C GLN A 77 -5.78 -8.50 -20.04
N ALA A 78 -6.49 -9.51 -19.51
CA ALA A 78 -6.87 -9.55 -18.10
C ALA A 78 -5.62 -9.55 -17.19
N LEU A 79 -4.61 -10.36 -17.50
CA LEU A 79 -3.38 -10.45 -16.71
C LEU A 79 -2.57 -9.15 -16.74
N MET A 80 -2.46 -8.50 -17.91
CA MET A 80 -1.78 -7.21 -18.03
C MET A 80 -2.53 -6.11 -17.29
N ASN A 81 -3.86 -6.10 -17.36
CA ASN A 81 -4.70 -5.15 -16.61
C ASN A 81 -4.53 -5.33 -15.10
N MET A 82 -4.49 -6.57 -14.61
CA MET A 82 -4.21 -6.86 -13.20
C MET A 82 -2.85 -6.32 -12.76
N GLY A 83 -1.80 -6.55 -13.57
CA GLY A 83 -0.46 -6.04 -13.30
C GLY A 83 -0.40 -4.50 -13.29
N LEU A 84 -1.02 -3.85 -14.27
CA LEU A 84 -1.15 -2.39 -14.32
C LEU A 84 -1.88 -1.83 -13.10
N PHE A 85 -3.01 -2.44 -12.74
CA PHE A 85 -3.81 -2.03 -11.59
C PHE A 85 -3.02 -2.10 -10.28
N TYR A 86 -2.16 -3.12 -10.12
CA TYR A 86 -1.21 -3.19 -9.02
C TYR A 86 -0.13 -2.10 -9.09
N LEU A 87 0.50 -1.91 -10.25
CA LEU A 87 1.59 -0.95 -10.42
C LEU A 87 1.14 0.50 -10.20
N LEU A 88 -0.10 0.84 -10.53
CA LEU A 88 -0.70 2.14 -10.22
C LEU A 88 -0.75 2.38 -8.71
N ALA A 89 -1.31 1.43 -7.96
CA ALA A 89 -1.38 1.53 -6.50
C ALA A 89 0.01 1.59 -5.86
N GLU A 90 0.97 0.80 -6.36
CA GLU A 90 2.36 0.87 -5.88
C GLU A 90 2.99 2.24 -6.15
N ASN A 91 2.74 2.84 -7.32
CA ASN A 91 3.25 4.16 -7.65
C ASN A 91 2.65 5.27 -6.78
N ASP A 92 1.36 5.20 -6.46
CA ASP A 92 0.69 6.13 -5.53
C ASP A 92 1.29 6.03 -4.12
N ILE A 93 1.46 4.81 -3.60
CA ILE A 93 2.09 4.59 -2.28
C ILE A 93 3.54 5.09 -2.29
N GLN A 94 4.31 4.79 -3.34
CA GLN A 94 5.70 5.26 -3.44
C GLN A 94 5.80 6.79 -3.50
N ALA A 95 4.87 7.47 -4.15
CA ALA A 95 4.87 8.93 -4.27
C ALA A 95 4.78 9.62 -2.89
N VAL A 96 4.06 9.01 -1.93
CA VAL A 96 3.82 9.60 -0.62
C VAL A 96 4.63 8.95 0.52
N LYS A 97 5.29 7.82 0.29
CA LYS A 97 6.01 7.04 1.32
C LYS A 97 7.02 7.86 2.11
N ILE A 98 7.89 8.61 1.41
CA ILE A 98 8.94 9.40 2.07
C ILE A 98 8.31 10.50 2.93
N ASP A 99 7.23 11.11 2.47
CA ASP A 99 6.53 12.14 3.24
C ASP A 99 5.83 11.54 4.46
N ALA A 100 5.17 10.38 4.33
CA ALA A 100 4.57 9.67 5.45
C ALA A 100 5.56 9.40 6.59
N LEU A 101 6.81 9.05 6.24
CA LEU A 101 7.85 8.71 7.21
C LEU A 101 8.57 9.95 7.78
N THR A 102 8.89 10.93 6.93
CA THR A 102 9.94 11.91 7.24
C THR A 102 9.54 13.37 7.08
N HIS A 103 8.35 13.67 6.58
CA HIS A 103 7.96 15.07 6.37
C HIS A 103 8.00 15.85 7.71
N PRO A 104 8.55 17.09 7.78
CA PRO A 104 8.64 17.85 9.03
C PRO A 104 7.27 18.21 9.61
N ASP A 105 6.37 18.67 8.75
CA ASP A 105 4.96 18.94 9.10
C ASP A 105 4.20 17.62 9.32
N GLU A 106 3.61 17.50 10.51
CA GLU A 106 2.81 16.35 10.93
C GLU A 106 1.53 16.17 10.12
N TRP A 107 0.88 17.27 9.72
CA TRP A 107 -0.34 17.20 8.95
C TRP A 107 -0.08 16.54 7.59
N LYS A 108 1.03 16.92 6.94
CA LYS A 108 1.49 16.27 5.70
C LYS A 108 1.83 14.81 5.90
N ARG A 109 2.49 14.42 6.99
CA ARG A 109 2.72 12.98 7.30
C ARG A 109 1.39 12.23 7.40
N LYS A 110 0.44 12.77 8.16
CA LYS A 110 -0.89 12.19 8.35
C LYS A 110 -1.68 12.14 7.04
N LEU A 111 -1.59 13.16 6.19
CA LEU A 111 -2.15 13.13 4.83
C LEU A 111 -1.56 11.99 4.00
N SER A 112 -0.24 11.84 3.98
CA SER A 112 0.43 10.75 3.25
C SER A 112 0.02 9.38 3.78
N LEU A 113 -0.06 9.18 5.10
CA LEU A 113 -0.53 7.93 5.71
C LEU A 113 -1.97 7.58 5.29
N ARG A 114 -2.85 8.60 5.24
CA ARG A 114 -4.23 8.45 4.77
C ARG A 114 -4.29 8.05 3.30
N ILE A 115 -3.46 8.63 2.44
CA ILE A 115 -3.36 8.25 1.03
C ILE A 115 -2.95 6.78 0.91
N ILE A 116 -1.90 6.34 1.63
CA ILE A 116 -1.46 4.93 1.61
C ILE A 116 -2.59 3.99 2.01
N LEU A 117 -3.27 4.28 3.12
CA LEU A 117 -4.40 3.48 3.58
C LEU A 117 -5.52 3.45 2.54
N LEU A 118 -5.89 4.60 1.98
CA LEU A 118 -6.97 4.73 1.01
C LEU A 118 -6.63 3.94 -0.26
N THR A 119 -5.39 4.03 -0.75
CA THR A 119 -4.92 3.25 -1.88
C THR A 119 -5.06 1.75 -1.60
N ILE A 120 -4.59 1.24 -0.44
CA ILE A 120 -4.72 -0.19 -0.11
C ILE A 120 -6.19 -0.60 0.02
N TYR A 121 -7.03 0.23 0.64
CA TYR A 121 -8.45 -0.04 0.85
C TYR A 121 -9.25 -0.08 -0.45
N GLU A 122 -9.09 0.91 -1.32
CA GLU A 122 -9.83 1.01 -2.58
C GLU A 122 -9.30 0.04 -3.64
N TRP A 123 -8.08 -0.46 -3.46
CA TRP A 123 -7.47 -1.46 -4.31
C TRP A 123 -8.20 -2.81 -4.18
N ASP A 124 -9.07 -3.08 -5.16
CA ASP A 124 -9.85 -4.31 -5.24
C ASP A 124 -9.55 -5.02 -6.56
N MET A 125 -8.66 -6.02 -6.48
CA MET A 125 -8.27 -6.84 -7.62
C MET A 125 -9.45 -7.64 -8.21
N GLY A 126 -10.53 -7.84 -7.45
CA GLY A 126 -11.76 -8.45 -7.94
C GLY A 126 -12.43 -7.64 -9.06
N LYS A 127 -12.25 -6.32 -9.08
CA LYS A 127 -12.78 -5.43 -10.14
C LYS A 127 -12.10 -5.67 -11.49
N VAL A 128 -10.81 -6.05 -11.48
CA VAL A 128 -9.99 -6.18 -12.71
C VAL A 128 -9.76 -7.63 -13.14
N ALA A 129 -9.79 -8.59 -12.22
CA ALA A 129 -9.63 -10.00 -12.53
C ALA A 129 -10.76 -10.54 -13.42
N GLY A 130 -11.98 -10.00 -13.30
CA GLY A 130 -13.14 -10.45 -14.05
C GLY A 130 -13.68 -11.81 -13.60
N LYS A 131 -14.99 -12.05 -13.77
CA LYS A 131 -15.64 -13.30 -13.33
C LYS A 131 -15.17 -14.54 -14.12
N ASN A 132 -14.57 -14.34 -15.30
CA ASN A 132 -14.14 -15.39 -16.23
C ASN A 132 -12.64 -15.74 -16.13
N LEU A 133 -11.87 -15.17 -15.18
CA LEU A 133 -10.41 -15.38 -15.10
C LEU A 133 -10.03 -16.85 -15.12
N LYS A 134 -10.67 -17.69 -14.30
CA LYS A 134 -10.40 -19.13 -14.25
C LYS A 134 -10.56 -19.78 -15.63
N THR A 135 -11.64 -19.46 -16.33
CA THR A 135 -11.89 -19.96 -17.68
C THR A 135 -10.83 -19.49 -18.67
N LEU A 136 -10.40 -18.22 -18.59
CA LEU A 136 -9.34 -17.67 -19.44
C LEU A 136 -8.00 -18.39 -19.22
N LEU A 137 -7.64 -18.62 -17.96
CA LEU A 137 -6.41 -19.33 -17.58
C LEU A 137 -6.41 -20.78 -18.07
N SER A 138 -7.51 -21.50 -17.86
CA SER A 138 -7.66 -22.87 -18.39
C SER A 138 -7.60 -22.90 -19.92
N ARG A 139 -8.20 -21.90 -20.59
CA ARG A 139 -8.17 -21.79 -22.05
C ARG A 139 -6.74 -21.59 -22.59
N SER A 140 -5.90 -20.86 -21.86
CA SER A 140 -4.47 -20.67 -22.14
C SER A 140 -3.57 -21.81 -21.65
N SER A 141 -4.12 -22.97 -21.28
CA SER A 141 -3.34 -24.12 -20.76
C SER A 141 -2.42 -23.75 -19.60
N VAL A 142 -2.87 -22.87 -18.70
CA VAL A 142 -2.13 -22.57 -17.46
C VAL A 142 -2.31 -23.75 -16.50
N PRO A 143 -1.24 -24.37 -15.98
CA PRO A 143 -1.33 -25.49 -15.04
C PRO A 143 -2.19 -25.15 -13.83
N GLU A 144 -3.01 -26.09 -13.38
CA GLU A 144 -3.96 -25.88 -12.27
C GLU A 144 -3.27 -25.45 -10.97
N GLU A 145 -2.06 -25.98 -10.70
CA GLU A 145 -1.25 -25.58 -9.55
C GLU A 145 -0.89 -24.09 -9.58
N VAL A 146 -0.50 -23.58 -10.76
CA VAL A 146 -0.14 -22.16 -10.95
C VAL A 146 -1.39 -21.29 -10.87
N GLN A 147 -2.53 -21.75 -11.38
CA GLN A 147 -3.81 -21.06 -11.20
C GLN A 147 -4.19 -20.98 -9.71
N LYS A 148 -4.04 -22.07 -8.97
CA LYS A 148 -4.32 -22.13 -7.54
C LYS A 148 -3.44 -21.16 -6.76
N GLU A 149 -2.15 -21.10 -7.07
CA GLU A 149 -1.21 -20.14 -6.47
C GLU A 149 -1.68 -18.70 -6.69
N LEU A 150 -2.11 -18.35 -7.91
CA LEU A 150 -2.66 -17.03 -8.21
C LEU A 150 -3.92 -16.75 -7.37
N PHE A 151 -4.91 -17.65 -7.37
CA PHE A 151 -6.16 -17.43 -6.62
C PHE A 151 -5.95 -17.37 -5.10
N GLU A 152 -4.99 -18.13 -4.56
CA GLU A 152 -4.62 -18.05 -3.16
C GLU A 152 -3.97 -16.71 -2.82
N SER A 153 -3.06 -16.21 -3.68
CA SER A 153 -2.46 -14.88 -3.50
C SER A 153 -3.48 -13.75 -3.55
N LEU A 154 -4.49 -13.85 -4.43
CA LEU A 154 -5.62 -12.91 -4.50
C LEU A 154 -6.45 -12.92 -3.21
N ARG A 155 -6.64 -14.09 -2.60
CA ARG A 155 -7.34 -14.21 -1.31
C ARG A 155 -6.53 -13.57 -0.17
N THR A 156 -5.20 -13.75 -0.13
CA THR A 156 -4.36 -13.11 0.89
C THR A 156 -4.37 -11.59 0.75
N LEU A 157 -4.30 -11.09 -0.48
CA LEU A 157 -4.45 -9.68 -0.79
C LEU A 157 -5.78 -9.09 -0.30
N LYS A 158 -6.89 -9.79 -0.56
CA LYS A 158 -8.21 -9.37 -0.06
C LYS A 158 -8.27 -9.31 1.48
N LYS A 159 -7.56 -10.20 2.18
CA LYS A 159 -7.44 -10.14 3.65
C LYS A 159 -6.66 -8.91 4.10
N ALA A 160 -5.56 -8.58 3.43
CA ALA A 160 -4.77 -7.38 3.72
C ALA A 160 -5.60 -6.09 3.48
N GLN A 161 -6.33 -6.04 2.37
CA GLN A 161 -7.30 -4.96 2.07
C GLN A 161 -8.33 -4.83 3.19
N HIS A 162 -8.92 -5.93 3.65
CA HIS A 162 -9.91 -5.90 4.73
C HIS A 162 -9.32 -5.41 6.07
N LYS A 163 -8.04 -5.71 6.35
CA LYS A 163 -7.34 -5.17 7.52
C LYS A 163 -7.15 -3.66 7.41
N ALA A 164 -6.70 -3.17 6.25
CA ALA A 164 -6.61 -1.73 5.98
C ALA A 164 -7.99 -1.05 6.10
N ALA A 165 -9.05 -1.71 5.62
CA ALA A 165 -10.42 -1.24 5.74
C ALA A 165 -10.85 -1.05 7.21
N LYS A 166 -10.46 -1.96 8.11
CA LYS A 166 -10.78 -1.84 9.55
C LYS A 166 -10.10 -0.62 10.18
N ILE A 167 -8.84 -0.37 9.83
CA ILE A 167 -8.10 0.81 10.30
C ILE A 167 -8.74 2.09 9.73
N LEU A 168 -9.23 2.03 8.50
CA LEU A 168 -9.93 3.15 7.85
C LEU A 168 -11.40 3.28 8.20
N HIS A 169 -12.05 2.34 8.87
CA HIS A 169 -13.52 2.31 8.96
C HIS A 169 -14.09 3.56 9.63
N GLN A 170 -13.47 4.03 10.72
CA GLN A 170 -13.81 5.33 11.33
C GLN A 170 -13.17 6.51 10.60
N PRO A 171 -11.86 6.47 10.25
CA PRO A 171 -11.24 7.57 9.55
C PRO A 171 -11.81 7.87 8.16
N ARG A 172 -12.43 6.95 7.42
CA ARG A 172 -12.81 7.15 6.01
C ARG A 172 -13.67 8.39 5.75
N ASN A 173 -14.66 8.66 6.60
CA ASN A 173 -15.53 9.84 6.49
C ASN A 173 -14.83 11.13 6.95
N SER A 174 -13.71 10.98 7.66
CA SER A 174 -12.86 12.05 8.20
C SER A 174 -11.54 12.26 7.46
N VAL A 175 -11.16 11.28 6.64
CA VAL A 175 -9.85 11.16 5.97
C VAL A 175 -9.80 12.07 4.76
N ILE A 176 -10.93 12.27 4.10
CA ILE A 176 -11.12 13.31 3.10
C ILE A 176 -11.92 14.40 3.80
N ALA A 177 -11.28 15.54 4.06
CA ALA A 177 -11.95 16.67 4.68
C ALA A 177 -13.25 16.98 3.92
N HIS A 178 -14.28 17.43 4.65
CA HIS A 178 -15.59 17.84 4.12
C HIS A 178 -16.52 16.70 3.69
N ARG A 179 -16.18 15.43 3.97
CA ARG A 179 -17.09 14.30 3.72
C ARG A 179 -18.08 14.07 4.89
N ASP A 180 -17.69 14.41 6.10
CA ASP A 180 -18.56 14.43 7.29
C ASP A 180 -18.98 15.88 7.63
N ALA A 181 -20.15 16.06 8.23
CA ALA A 181 -20.61 17.38 8.67
C ALA A 181 -19.92 17.85 9.96
N ASN A 182 -19.44 16.91 10.79
CA ASN A 182 -18.76 17.20 12.04
C ASN A 182 -17.25 17.40 11.81
N ALA A 183 -16.84 18.64 11.53
CA ALA A 183 -15.43 18.97 11.29
C ALA A 183 -14.51 18.69 12.48
N LEU A 184 -15.00 18.83 13.72
CA LEU A 184 -14.20 18.57 14.93
C LEU A 184 -13.82 17.08 15.01
N ALA A 185 -14.79 16.19 14.83
CA ALA A 185 -14.54 14.75 14.80
C ALA A 185 -13.54 14.36 13.69
N GLN A 186 -13.53 15.09 12.56
CA GLN A 186 -12.57 14.84 11.49
C GLN A 186 -11.14 15.18 11.92
N VAL A 187 -10.95 16.34 12.56
CA VAL A 187 -9.64 16.76 13.07
C VAL A 187 -9.13 15.76 14.10
N GLU A 188 -9.95 15.38 15.08
CA GLU A 188 -9.58 14.42 16.12
C GLU A 188 -9.19 13.06 15.54
N THR A 189 -9.92 12.59 14.51
CA THR A 189 -9.61 11.35 13.80
C THR A 189 -8.27 11.44 13.04
N ILE A 190 -8.02 12.55 12.34
CA ILE A 190 -6.75 12.76 11.65
C ILE A 190 -5.61 12.82 12.66
N GLU A 191 -5.83 13.50 13.79
CA GLU A 191 -4.82 13.69 14.82
C GLU A 191 -4.46 12.39 15.56
N SER A 192 -5.43 11.49 15.74
CA SER A 192 -5.26 10.19 16.38
C SER A 192 -4.73 9.09 15.45
N LEU A 193 -4.58 9.35 14.14
CA LEU A 193 -4.12 8.35 13.18
C LEU A 193 -2.74 7.78 13.56
N ASN A 194 -2.71 6.49 13.86
CA ASN A 194 -1.51 5.80 14.31
C ASN A 194 -0.65 5.33 13.13
N ALA A 195 0.48 6.00 12.91
CA ALA A 195 1.42 5.65 11.84
C ALA A 195 1.90 4.19 11.91
N LYS A 196 2.08 3.62 13.11
CA LYS A 196 2.55 2.24 13.27
C LYS A 196 1.53 1.23 12.74
N GLU A 197 0.25 1.48 12.99
CA GLU A 197 -0.84 0.63 12.48
C GLU A 197 -0.94 0.71 10.96
N VAL A 198 -0.82 1.92 10.41
CA VAL A 198 -0.80 2.14 8.95
C VAL A 198 0.35 1.37 8.29
N PHE A 199 1.57 1.49 8.83
CA PHE A 199 2.72 0.77 8.28
C PHE A 199 2.59 -0.74 8.45
N GLY A 200 2.00 -1.23 9.54
CA GLY A 200 1.68 -2.65 9.69
C GLY A 200 0.67 -3.17 8.66
N ALA A 201 -0.30 -2.34 8.24
CA ALA A 201 -1.21 -2.68 7.16
C ALA A 201 -0.53 -2.65 5.79
N ALA A 202 0.36 -1.68 5.56
CA ALA A 202 1.17 -1.61 4.35
C ALA A 202 2.12 -2.80 4.22
N GLU A 203 2.73 -3.24 5.33
CA GLU A 203 3.58 -4.44 5.38
C GLU A 203 2.82 -5.70 4.99
N ASP A 204 1.63 -5.93 5.58
CA ASP A 204 0.77 -7.05 5.22
C ASP A 204 0.34 -7.03 3.75
N PHE A 205 0.05 -5.83 3.24
CA PHE A 205 -0.25 -5.61 1.83
C PHE A 205 0.94 -6.02 0.96
N TYR A 206 2.14 -5.49 1.24
CA TYR A 206 3.34 -5.82 0.47
C TYR A 206 3.73 -7.30 0.53
N ALA A 207 3.63 -7.93 1.70
CA ALA A 207 3.87 -9.36 1.84
C ALA A 207 2.88 -10.20 1.00
N SER A 208 1.64 -9.75 0.89
CA SER A 208 0.62 -10.38 0.04
C SER A 208 0.85 -10.09 -1.45
N SER A 209 1.27 -8.87 -1.77
CA SER A 209 1.58 -8.42 -3.14
C SER A 209 2.79 -9.12 -3.72
N ASP A 210 3.82 -9.42 -2.92
CA ASP A 210 4.99 -10.17 -3.36
C ASP A 210 4.60 -11.57 -3.86
N ARG A 211 3.78 -12.29 -3.07
CA ARG A 211 3.22 -13.59 -3.47
C ARG A 211 2.40 -13.48 -4.76
N PHE A 212 1.58 -12.43 -4.86
CA PHE A 212 0.78 -12.18 -6.04
C PHE A 212 1.63 -11.90 -7.27
N MET A 213 2.65 -11.05 -7.19
CA MET A 213 3.54 -10.76 -8.31
C MET A 213 4.33 -12.00 -8.73
N GLY A 214 4.73 -12.83 -7.77
CA GLY A 214 5.31 -14.16 -8.03
C GLY A 214 4.36 -15.02 -8.87
N ALA A 215 3.13 -15.21 -8.42
CA ALA A 215 2.13 -16.02 -9.13
C ALA A 215 1.74 -15.42 -10.50
N LEU A 216 1.50 -14.10 -10.56
CA LEU A 216 1.14 -13.38 -11.77
C LEU A 216 2.21 -13.53 -12.84
N SER A 217 3.50 -13.45 -12.48
CA SER A 217 4.60 -13.61 -13.42
C SER A 217 4.64 -15.02 -14.04
N LYS A 218 4.44 -16.07 -13.24
CA LYS A 218 4.35 -17.46 -13.73
C LYS A 218 3.17 -17.63 -14.70
N VAL A 219 2.02 -17.09 -14.33
CA VAL A 219 0.81 -17.15 -15.17
C VAL A 219 1.01 -16.39 -16.48
N LEU A 220 1.58 -15.19 -16.43
CA LEU A 220 1.91 -14.39 -17.62
C LEU A 220 2.90 -15.11 -18.55
N LEU A 221 3.94 -15.73 -17.99
CA LEU A 221 4.91 -16.50 -18.77
C LEU A 221 4.24 -17.66 -19.52
N GLN A 222 3.38 -18.41 -18.84
CA GLN A 222 2.69 -19.54 -19.48
C GLN A 222 1.64 -19.07 -20.50
N ALA A 223 0.77 -18.13 -20.13
CA ALA A 223 -0.29 -17.63 -21.01
C ALA A 223 0.27 -16.87 -22.23
N GLY A 224 1.43 -16.23 -22.07
CA GLY A 224 2.15 -15.54 -23.14
C GLY A 224 3.08 -16.43 -23.98
N SER A 225 3.29 -17.69 -23.59
CA SER A 225 4.10 -18.65 -24.37
C SER A 225 3.43 -19.02 -25.69
N LEU A 226 4.19 -19.49 -26.68
CA LEU A 226 3.63 -19.98 -27.94
C LEU A 226 2.55 -21.05 -27.70
N HIS A 227 2.83 -21.99 -26.78
CA HIS A 227 1.88 -23.02 -26.39
C HIS A 227 0.59 -22.42 -25.79
N GLY A 228 0.70 -21.49 -24.84
CA GLY A 228 -0.45 -20.86 -24.20
C GLY A 228 -1.29 -20.01 -25.16
N LEU A 229 -0.64 -19.32 -26.09
CA LEU A 229 -1.31 -18.55 -27.14
C LEU A 229 -2.04 -19.46 -28.13
N VAL A 230 -1.40 -20.52 -28.61
CA VAL A 230 -2.02 -21.52 -29.51
C VAL A 230 -3.19 -22.22 -28.83
N ALA A 231 -3.00 -22.67 -27.58
CA ALA A 231 -4.05 -23.27 -26.79
C ALA A 231 -5.25 -22.32 -26.65
N PHE A 232 -5.00 -21.03 -26.37
CA PHE A 232 -6.07 -20.05 -26.26
C PHE A 232 -6.88 -19.90 -27.55
N MET A 233 -6.23 -19.96 -28.72
CA MET A 233 -6.91 -19.90 -30.01
C MET A 233 -7.76 -21.14 -30.30
N LEU A 234 -7.22 -22.34 -30.00
CA LEU A 234 -7.87 -23.62 -30.30
C LEU A 234 -8.99 -23.97 -29.31
N ASN A 235 -8.80 -23.66 -28.04
CA ASN A 235 -9.78 -23.95 -27.00
C ASN A 235 -10.93 -22.95 -27.10
N LYS A 236 -12.13 -23.42 -27.46
CA LYS A 236 -13.34 -22.59 -27.40
C LYS A 236 -13.65 -22.21 -25.94
N LYS A 237 -14.27 -21.04 -25.77
CA LYS A 237 -14.84 -20.60 -24.49
C LYS A 237 -15.83 -21.68 -24.06
N LYS A 238 -15.52 -22.45 -23.01
CA LYS A 238 -16.50 -23.35 -22.40
C LYS A 238 -17.59 -22.44 -21.82
N THR A 239 -18.75 -22.43 -22.48
CA THR A 239 -19.99 -21.75 -22.04
C THR A 239 -20.47 -22.35 -20.75
#